data_AF-A0A944DD30-F1
#
_entry.id   AF-A0A944DD30-F1
#
_cell.length_a   1.000
_cell.length_b   1.000
_cell.length_c   1.000
_cell.angle_alpha   90.00
_cell.angle_beta   90.00
_cell.angle_gamma   90.00
#
_symmetry.space_group_name_H-M   'P 1'
#
loop_
_entity.id
_entity.type
_entity.pdbx_description
1 polymer ?
#
loop_
_entity_poly.entity_id
_entity_poly.type
_entity_poly.pdbx_seq_one_letter_code
_entity_poly.pdbx_strand_id
1 'polypeptide(L)'
;MTRLPALLLTALLAAPAAADTVPIAVAPERAWRALLDQLDSDGLREHAQLDLDRFEGRLQLPEAGTVEVSVDWDETTGGTRLDWHLPAPQARQRAAAERWMGQVADRAPHLPRPNHLCRGPETAAGAPDTDVYTLKASCQFGTGHFSSALFELEKCGDYESALVILAACVRERHAGGLVRLAQFFESGLGVPRRPERMTDYLRQAEASHTPGYSQGARVQYATALYFGVGTAPDREAALRLFKAAASAGDRDARDFLAHGVHYAWRREDGSVYADPAWTPLTDHP
;
A
#
# COMPACT_ATOMS: atom_id res chain seq x y z
N MET A 1 -5.59 55.84 9.23
CA MET A 1 -6.49 54.68 9.48
C MET A 1 -7.02 54.20 8.15
N THR A 2 -6.39 53.18 7.54
CA THR A 2 -6.96 52.41 6.42
C THR A 2 -6.18 51.11 6.33
N ARG A 3 -6.77 50.03 6.85
CA ARG A 3 -6.25 48.65 6.76
C ARG A 3 -6.63 48.10 5.38
N LEU A 4 -5.67 47.61 4.61
CA LEU A 4 -5.95 46.69 3.50
C LEU A 4 -6.29 45.31 4.09
N PRO A 5 -7.37 44.64 3.66
CA PRO A 5 -7.61 43.25 4.04
C PRO A 5 -6.80 42.32 3.14
N ALA A 6 -6.10 41.37 3.76
CA ALA A 6 -5.47 40.26 3.09
C ALA A 6 -6.55 39.33 2.52
N LEU A 7 -6.52 39.12 1.20
CA LEU A 7 -7.29 38.09 0.50
C LEU A 7 -6.71 36.73 0.87
N LEU A 8 -7.42 36.00 1.74
CA LEU A 8 -7.24 34.58 1.97
C LEU A 8 -7.75 33.83 0.73
N LEU A 9 -6.85 33.39 -0.15
CA LEU A 9 -7.15 32.34 -1.12
C LEU A 9 -7.23 31.01 -0.35
N THR A 10 -8.44 30.62 0.04
CA THR A 10 -8.74 29.22 0.36
C THR A 10 -8.73 28.42 -0.94
N ALA A 11 -7.64 27.69 -1.18
CA ALA A 11 -7.63 26.63 -2.17
C ALA A 11 -8.60 25.53 -1.70
N LEU A 12 -9.80 25.50 -2.29
CA LEU A 12 -10.66 24.33 -2.20
C LEU A 12 -9.95 23.19 -2.93
N LEU A 13 -9.45 22.21 -2.18
CA LEU A 13 -9.18 20.88 -2.71
C LEU A 13 -10.54 20.32 -3.18
N ALA A 14 -10.78 20.39 -4.49
CA ALA A 14 -11.88 19.66 -5.10
C ALA A 14 -11.66 18.17 -4.78
N ALA A 15 -12.67 17.53 -4.17
CA ALA A 15 -12.67 16.08 -4.08
C ALA A 15 -12.51 15.52 -5.50
N PRO A 16 -11.63 14.53 -5.73
CA PRO A 16 -11.51 13.91 -7.05
C PRO A 16 -12.90 13.41 -7.45
N ALA A 17 -13.31 13.70 -8.68
CA ALA A 17 -14.53 13.14 -9.25
C ALA A 17 -14.48 11.61 -9.06
N ALA A 18 -15.60 11.00 -8.66
CA ALA A 18 -15.65 9.56 -8.38
C ALA A 18 -15.10 8.79 -9.59
N ALA A 19 -13.98 8.10 -9.40
CA ALA A 19 -13.41 7.22 -10.40
C ALA A 19 -14.36 6.04 -10.63
N ASP A 20 -14.41 5.57 -11.87
CA ASP A 20 -15.05 4.29 -12.17
C ASP A 20 -14.09 3.17 -11.77
N THR A 21 -14.63 2.06 -11.24
CA THR A 21 -13.83 1.00 -10.63
C THR A 21 -14.13 -0.35 -11.27
N VAL A 22 -13.10 -1.10 -11.63
CA VAL A 22 -13.18 -2.49 -12.09
C VAL A 22 -12.51 -3.40 -11.06
N PRO A 23 -13.25 -4.29 -10.35
CA PRO A 23 -12.65 -5.27 -9.46
C PRO A 23 -12.02 -6.41 -10.27
N ILE A 24 -10.84 -6.86 -9.87
CA ILE A 24 -10.10 -7.95 -10.54
C ILE A 24 -9.65 -8.95 -9.47
N ALA A 25 -9.97 -10.23 -9.65
CA ALA A 25 -9.70 -11.30 -8.68
C ALA A 25 -8.24 -11.80 -8.70
N VAL A 26 -7.28 -10.88 -8.71
CA VAL A 26 -5.83 -11.13 -8.75
C VAL A 26 -5.09 -10.11 -7.87
N ALA A 27 -3.80 -10.31 -7.56
CA ALA A 27 -3.02 -9.31 -6.85
C ALA A 27 -2.71 -8.07 -7.72
N PRO A 28 -2.52 -6.87 -7.10
CA PRO A 28 -2.29 -5.62 -7.83
C PRO A 28 -1.15 -5.67 -8.83
N GLU A 29 -0.02 -6.31 -8.48
CA GLU A 29 1.11 -6.46 -9.39
C GLU A 29 0.72 -7.21 -10.68
N ARG A 30 -0.10 -8.25 -10.59
CA ARG A 30 -0.53 -9.01 -11.77
C ARG A 30 -1.52 -8.22 -12.63
N ALA A 31 -2.42 -7.47 -12.00
CA ALA A 31 -3.31 -6.55 -12.72
C ALA A 31 -2.53 -5.43 -13.41
N TRP A 32 -1.53 -4.86 -12.73
CA TRP A 32 -0.66 -3.84 -13.31
C TRP A 32 0.12 -4.39 -14.50
N ARG A 33 0.71 -5.59 -14.39
CA ARG A 33 1.36 -6.28 -15.51
C ARG A 33 0.41 -6.49 -16.70
N ALA A 34 -0.85 -6.85 -16.46
CA ALA A 34 -1.84 -6.99 -17.54
C ALA A 34 -2.11 -5.66 -18.27
N LEU A 35 -2.17 -4.56 -17.52
CA LEU A 35 -2.30 -3.21 -18.07
C LEU A 35 -1.08 -2.87 -18.95
N LEU A 36 0.13 -3.12 -18.43
CA LEU A 36 1.38 -2.87 -19.15
C LEU A 36 1.48 -3.72 -20.43
N ASP A 37 1.19 -5.03 -20.35
CA ASP A 37 1.19 -5.94 -21.49
C ASP A 37 0.18 -5.51 -22.55
N GLN A 38 -0.98 -4.97 -22.15
CA GLN A 38 -1.98 -4.44 -23.07
C GLN A 38 -1.52 -3.15 -23.74
N LEU A 39 -0.91 -2.22 -23.00
CA LEU A 39 -0.28 -1.04 -23.61
C LEU A 39 0.77 -1.41 -24.66
N ASP A 40 1.59 -2.42 -24.36
CA ASP A 40 2.63 -2.88 -25.29
C ASP A 40 2.00 -3.57 -26.52
N SER A 41 0.97 -4.40 -26.32
CA SER A 41 0.23 -5.08 -27.41
C SER A 41 -0.45 -4.09 -28.35
N ASP A 42 -0.98 -2.99 -27.80
CA ASP A 42 -1.71 -1.96 -28.54
C ASP A 42 -0.76 -0.91 -29.15
N GLY A 43 0.56 -0.98 -28.87
CA GLY A 43 1.53 0.02 -29.32
C GLY A 43 1.37 1.39 -28.63
N LEU A 44 0.80 1.42 -27.43
CA LEU A 44 0.45 2.63 -26.68
C LEU A 44 1.45 2.97 -25.57
N ARG A 45 2.48 2.15 -25.34
CA ARG A 45 3.44 2.33 -24.24
C ARG A 45 4.14 3.68 -24.23
N GLU A 46 4.57 4.15 -25.40
CA GLU A 46 5.24 5.46 -25.55
C GLU A 46 4.29 6.65 -25.35
N HIS A 47 2.97 6.40 -25.38
CA HIS A 47 1.92 7.40 -25.20
C HIS A 47 1.34 7.39 -23.77
N ALA A 48 2.02 6.74 -22.83
CA ALA A 48 1.62 6.65 -21.43
C ALA A 48 2.67 7.29 -20.51
N GLN A 49 2.20 8.05 -19.53
CA GLN A 49 3.02 8.47 -18.38
C GLN A 49 2.69 7.52 -17.24
N LEU A 50 3.70 6.81 -16.71
CA LEU A 50 3.50 5.73 -15.74
C LEU A 50 4.36 5.98 -14.50
N ASP A 51 3.73 5.85 -13.33
CA ASP A 51 4.42 5.67 -12.06
C ASP A 51 4.39 4.16 -11.73
N LEU A 52 5.53 3.51 -11.96
CA LEU A 52 5.67 2.07 -11.78
C LEU A 52 5.74 1.65 -10.31
N ASP A 53 6.04 2.57 -9.39
CA ASP A 53 6.05 2.27 -7.95
C ASP A 53 4.65 2.43 -7.36
N ARG A 54 3.89 3.44 -7.79
CA ARG A 54 2.52 3.68 -7.31
C ARG A 54 1.45 2.91 -8.08
N PHE A 55 1.81 2.28 -9.20
CA PHE A 55 0.88 1.66 -10.16
C PHE A 55 -0.18 2.66 -10.64
N GLU A 56 0.27 3.86 -11.00
CA GLU A 56 -0.57 4.94 -11.52
C GLU A 56 -0.16 5.29 -12.94
N GLY A 57 -1.11 5.76 -13.74
CA GLY A 57 -0.80 6.13 -15.11
C GLY A 57 -1.75 7.18 -15.66
N ARG A 58 -1.23 7.95 -16.62
CA ARG A 58 -2.01 8.76 -17.54
C ARG A 58 -1.81 8.22 -18.94
N LEU A 59 -2.85 7.61 -19.48
CA LEU A 59 -2.85 6.89 -20.76
C LEU A 59 -3.50 7.75 -21.84
N GLN A 60 -2.92 7.75 -23.06
CA GLN A 60 -3.57 8.35 -24.22
C GLN A 60 -4.17 7.25 -25.10
N LEU A 61 -5.48 7.03 -24.96
CA LEU A 61 -6.21 5.99 -25.70
C LEU A 61 -6.88 6.58 -26.96
N PRO A 62 -6.84 5.91 -28.12
CA PRO A 62 -7.34 6.47 -29.39
C PRO A 62 -8.80 6.94 -29.38
N GLU A 63 -9.71 6.15 -28.79
CA GLU A 63 -11.16 6.45 -28.77
C GLU A 63 -11.63 7.10 -27.46
N ALA A 64 -10.88 6.94 -26.37
CA ALA A 64 -11.24 7.47 -25.06
C ALA A 64 -10.58 8.83 -24.75
N GLY A 65 -9.45 9.15 -25.38
CA GLY A 65 -8.65 10.32 -25.03
C GLY A 65 -7.74 10.04 -23.83
N THR A 66 -7.53 11.05 -22.98
CA THR A 66 -6.67 10.94 -21.80
C THR A 66 -7.41 10.27 -20.66
N VAL A 67 -6.91 9.11 -20.22
CA VAL A 67 -7.46 8.33 -19.10
C VAL A 67 -6.46 8.28 -17.97
N GLU A 68 -6.86 8.66 -16.77
CA GLU A 68 -6.07 8.45 -15.56
C GLU A 68 -6.44 7.08 -14.97
N VAL A 69 -5.44 6.29 -14.58
CA VAL A 69 -5.62 4.95 -14.05
C VAL A 69 -4.81 4.77 -12.76
N SER A 70 -5.33 3.95 -11.86
CA SER A 70 -4.64 3.52 -10.65
C SER A 70 -5.01 2.08 -10.33
N VAL A 71 -4.02 1.28 -9.99
CA VAL A 71 -4.20 -0.09 -9.51
C VAL A 71 -3.84 -0.14 -8.03
N ASP A 72 -4.80 -0.54 -7.20
CA ASP A 72 -4.59 -0.67 -5.75
C ASP A 72 -5.20 -1.97 -5.21
N TRP A 73 -4.80 -2.37 -4.01
CA TRP A 73 -5.32 -3.55 -3.35
C TRP A 73 -6.69 -3.31 -2.73
N ASP A 74 -7.63 -4.23 -2.96
CA ASP A 74 -8.96 -4.22 -2.37
C ASP A 74 -8.99 -5.03 -1.07
N GLU A 75 -9.14 -4.33 0.06
CA GLU A 75 -9.17 -4.90 1.40
C GLU A 75 -10.39 -5.81 1.64
N THR A 76 -11.46 -5.62 0.86
CA THR A 76 -12.72 -6.35 1.00
C THR A 76 -12.62 -7.73 0.37
N THR A 77 -12.06 -7.78 -0.85
CA THR A 77 -11.99 -9.00 -1.64
C THR A 77 -10.63 -9.69 -1.56
N GLY A 78 -9.58 -8.97 -1.14
CA GLY A 78 -8.18 -9.41 -1.22
C GLY A 78 -7.61 -9.37 -2.63
N GLY A 79 -8.39 -8.92 -3.61
CA GLY A 79 -7.99 -8.76 -5.01
C GLY A 79 -7.53 -7.34 -5.32
N THR A 80 -7.83 -6.90 -6.52
CA THR A 80 -7.40 -5.61 -7.05
C THR A 80 -8.59 -4.71 -7.36
N ARG A 81 -8.40 -3.43 -7.09
CA ARG A 81 -9.21 -2.33 -7.59
C ARG A 81 -8.47 -1.62 -8.72
N LEU A 82 -8.99 -1.72 -9.95
CA LEU A 82 -8.54 -0.90 -11.08
C LEU A 82 -9.47 0.31 -11.18
N ASP A 83 -9.00 1.45 -10.66
CA ASP A 83 -9.70 2.72 -10.72
C ASP A 83 -9.28 3.48 -11.98
N TRP A 84 -10.23 4.13 -12.64
CA TRP A 84 -9.95 4.97 -13.79
C TRP A 84 -10.88 6.17 -13.89
N HIS A 85 -10.39 7.24 -14.50
CA HIS A 85 -11.10 8.50 -14.60
C HIS A 85 -10.85 9.18 -15.95
N LEU A 86 -11.89 9.83 -16.46
CA LEU A 86 -11.86 10.71 -17.62
C LEU A 86 -12.37 12.10 -17.20
N PRO A 87 -11.67 13.19 -17.53
CA PRO A 87 -12.19 14.53 -17.31
C PRO A 87 -13.28 14.86 -18.33
N ALA A 88 -14.52 15.03 -17.87
CA ALA A 88 -15.70 15.43 -18.67
C ALA A 88 -15.91 14.61 -19.99
N PRO A 89 -16.10 13.28 -19.92
CA PRO A 89 -16.12 12.43 -21.09
C PRO A 89 -17.42 12.53 -21.90
N GLN A 90 -17.30 12.43 -23.23
CA GLN A 90 -18.44 12.06 -24.08
C GLN A 90 -18.80 10.58 -23.86
N ALA A 91 -20.06 10.21 -24.08
CA ALA A 91 -20.53 8.82 -23.89
C ALA A 91 -19.70 7.78 -24.66
N ARG A 92 -19.29 8.10 -25.91
CA ARG A 92 -18.41 7.24 -26.72
C ARG A 92 -17.02 7.04 -26.12
N GLN A 93 -16.46 8.09 -25.50
CA GLN A 93 -15.13 8.04 -24.90
C GLN A 93 -15.15 7.19 -23.64
N ARG A 94 -16.20 7.37 -22.82
CA ARG A 94 -16.44 6.53 -21.64
C ARG A 94 -16.59 5.06 -22.02
N ALA A 95 -17.43 4.74 -23.00
CA ALA A 95 -17.61 3.37 -23.47
C ALA A 95 -16.33 2.75 -24.07
N ALA A 96 -15.46 3.57 -24.68
CA ALA A 96 -14.15 3.10 -25.14
C ALA A 96 -13.19 2.80 -23.97
N ALA A 97 -13.14 3.66 -22.96
CA ALA A 97 -12.33 3.42 -21.75
C ALA A 97 -12.82 2.18 -21.00
N GLU A 98 -14.13 2.06 -20.77
CA GLU A 98 -14.76 0.90 -20.12
C GLU A 98 -14.38 -0.41 -20.81
N ARG A 99 -14.47 -0.46 -22.15
CA ARG A 99 -14.04 -1.63 -22.93
C ARG A 99 -12.56 -1.95 -22.73
N TRP A 100 -11.70 -0.93 -22.78
CA TRP A 100 -10.26 -1.12 -22.65
C TRP A 100 -9.87 -1.63 -21.25
N MET A 101 -10.47 -1.07 -20.19
CA MET A 101 -10.28 -1.54 -18.80
C MET A 101 -10.83 -2.95 -18.59
N GLY A 102 -11.96 -3.29 -19.23
CA GLY A 102 -12.51 -4.64 -19.23
C GLY A 102 -11.53 -5.66 -19.82
N GLN A 103 -10.87 -5.33 -20.92
CA GLN A 103 -9.84 -6.20 -21.52
C GLN A 103 -8.63 -6.41 -20.60
N VAL A 104 -8.22 -5.38 -19.85
CA VAL A 104 -7.16 -5.52 -18.84
C VAL A 104 -7.60 -6.48 -17.74
N ALA A 105 -8.82 -6.32 -17.23
CA ALA A 105 -9.39 -7.18 -16.20
C ALA A 105 -9.55 -8.63 -16.65
N ASP A 106 -9.97 -8.86 -17.90
CA ASP A 106 -10.09 -10.19 -18.49
C ASP A 106 -8.73 -10.86 -18.69
N ARG A 107 -7.70 -10.08 -19.06
CA ARG A 107 -6.34 -10.58 -19.29
C ARG A 107 -5.62 -10.97 -17.99
N ALA A 108 -5.81 -10.22 -16.92
CA ALA A 108 -4.99 -10.34 -15.71
C ALA A 108 -4.99 -11.73 -15.04
N PRO A 109 -6.11 -12.45 -14.93
CA PRO A 109 -6.13 -13.82 -14.40
C PRO A 109 -5.39 -14.85 -15.28
N HIS A 110 -5.16 -14.54 -16.56
CA HIS A 110 -4.48 -15.42 -17.50
C HIS A 110 -2.97 -15.19 -17.56
N LEU A 111 -2.46 -14.13 -16.93
CA LEU A 111 -1.02 -13.93 -16.80
C LEU A 111 -0.44 -14.93 -15.79
N PRO A 112 0.74 -15.51 -16.07
CA PRO A 112 1.40 -16.41 -15.13
C PRO A 112 1.74 -15.73 -13.80
N ARG A 113 1.54 -16.45 -12.69
CA ARG A 113 2.10 -16.03 -11.39
C ARG A 113 3.62 -16.07 -11.45
N PRO A 114 4.31 -14.99 -11.01
CA PRO A 114 5.77 -14.94 -11.06
C PRO A 114 6.40 -15.95 -10.10
N ASN A 115 5.76 -16.20 -8.95
CA ASN A 115 6.13 -17.24 -8.00
C ASN A 115 4.85 -17.72 -7.30
N HIS A 116 4.40 -18.94 -7.58
CA HIS A 116 3.26 -19.54 -6.89
C HIS A 116 3.73 -20.70 -6.02
N LEU A 117 3.44 -20.65 -4.71
CA LEU A 117 3.81 -21.66 -3.72
C LEU A 117 5.29 -22.05 -3.77
N CYS A 118 6.17 -21.07 -3.96
CA CYS A 118 7.62 -21.27 -4.08
C CYS A 118 8.07 -22.14 -5.26
N ARG A 119 7.22 -22.39 -6.27
CA ARG A 119 7.54 -23.27 -7.42
C ARG A 119 8.20 -22.55 -8.60
N GLY A 120 8.49 -21.26 -8.47
CA GLY A 120 8.92 -20.40 -9.56
C GLY A 120 7.75 -19.91 -10.43
N PRO A 121 8.04 -19.32 -11.60
CA PRO A 121 7.01 -18.80 -12.48
C PRO A 121 6.16 -19.91 -13.05
N GLU A 122 4.85 -19.74 -13.00
CA GLU A 122 3.93 -20.65 -13.65
C GLU A 122 4.18 -20.66 -15.17
N THR A 123 4.00 -21.82 -15.78
CA THR A 123 3.94 -21.90 -17.24
C THR A 123 2.60 -21.37 -17.72
N ALA A 124 2.56 -20.72 -18.89
CA ALA A 124 1.35 -20.13 -19.42
C ALA A 124 0.20 -21.18 -19.55
N ALA A 125 -0.92 -20.84 -18.90
CA ALA A 125 -2.27 -21.44 -18.88
C ALA A 125 -2.44 -22.87 -19.42
N GLY A 126 -2.80 -23.81 -18.52
CA GLY A 126 -3.28 -25.15 -18.89
C GLY A 126 -3.02 -26.23 -17.83
N ALA A 127 -2.14 -25.97 -16.86
CA ALA A 127 -2.05 -26.81 -15.68
C ALA A 127 -3.31 -26.55 -14.81
N PRO A 128 -4.11 -27.58 -14.47
CA PRO A 128 -5.12 -27.40 -13.45
C PRO A 128 -4.45 -26.87 -12.19
N ASP A 129 -5.09 -25.90 -11.54
CA ASP A 129 -4.71 -25.38 -10.23
C ASP A 129 -4.85 -26.53 -9.21
N THR A 130 -3.86 -27.42 -9.18
CA THR A 130 -3.87 -28.64 -8.35
C THR A 130 -3.54 -28.34 -6.90
N ASP A 131 -3.10 -27.13 -6.59
CA ASP A 131 -2.82 -26.70 -5.24
C ASP A 131 -3.98 -25.90 -4.68
N VAL A 132 -5.13 -26.58 -4.57
CA VAL A 132 -6.19 -26.08 -3.70
C VAL A 132 -5.68 -26.18 -2.27
N TYR A 133 -5.03 -25.12 -1.78
CA TYR A 133 -5.08 -24.78 -0.37
C TYR A 133 -6.56 -24.57 -0.03
N THR A 134 -7.25 -25.68 0.26
CA THR A 134 -8.66 -25.74 0.68
C THR A 134 -8.87 -25.15 2.07
N LEU A 135 -7.78 -24.80 2.76
CA LEU A 135 -7.83 -24.09 4.01
C LEU A 135 -8.16 -22.62 3.74
N LYS A 136 -9.31 -22.18 4.27
CA LYS A 136 -9.66 -20.77 4.30
C LYS A 136 -8.51 -19.98 4.94
N ALA A 137 -7.99 -19.00 4.20
CA ALA A 137 -6.95 -18.11 4.72
C ALA A 137 -7.37 -17.55 6.09
N SER A 138 -6.48 -17.69 7.07
CA SER A 138 -6.66 -17.28 8.46
C SER A 138 -5.46 -16.48 8.90
N CYS A 139 -5.66 -15.49 9.77
CA CYS A 139 -4.56 -14.74 10.32
C CYS A 139 -3.61 -15.56 11.22
N GLN A 140 -4.01 -16.77 11.64
CA GLN A 140 -3.12 -17.70 12.33
C GLN A 140 -1.89 -18.09 11.49
N PHE A 141 -2.00 -18.03 10.15
CA PHE A 141 -0.87 -18.23 9.25
C PHE A 141 0.05 -17.01 9.13
N GLY A 142 -0.37 -15.86 9.68
CA GLY A 142 0.29 -14.56 9.53
C GLY A 142 1.17 -14.13 10.71
N THR A 143 1.05 -14.71 11.91
CA THR A 143 1.77 -14.17 13.08
C THR A 143 2.40 -15.19 14.01
N GLY A 144 3.68 -14.99 14.33
CA GLY A 144 4.30 -15.45 15.59
C GLY A 144 5.34 -16.55 15.49
N HIS A 145 5.44 -17.24 14.37
CA HIS A 145 6.47 -18.25 14.18
C HIS A 145 7.22 -17.94 12.89
N PHE A 146 8.55 -17.94 12.95
CA PHE A 146 9.44 -17.95 11.78
C PHE A 146 9.19 -19.15 10.83
N SER A 147 8.17 -19.97 11.11
CA SER A 147 7.67 -21.11 10.34
C SER A 147 6.21 -20.93 9.89
N SER A 148 5.68 -19.70 9.81
CA SER A 148 4.33 -19.46 9.30
C SER A 148 4.34 -19.44 7.77
N ALA A 149 3.24 -19.89 7.15
CA ALA A 149 3.13 -19.95 5.69
C ALA A 149 3.38 -18.58 5.03
N LEU A 150 2.97 -17.49 5.68
CA LEU A 150 3.20 -16.12 5.20
C LEU A 150 4.69 -15.83 4.97
N PHE A 151 5.55 -16.20 5.92
CA PHE A 151 6.99 -15.94 5.84
C PHE A 151 7.67 -16.70 4.70
N GLU A 152 7.27 -17.95 4.47
CA GLU A 152 7.81 -18.75 3.36
C GLU A 152 7.36 -18.18 2.00
N LEU A 153 6.09 -17.82 1.85
CA LEU A 153 5.57 -17.20 0.62
C LEU A 153 6.30 -15.90 0.29
N GLU A 154 6.52 -15.05 1.30
CA GLU A 154 7.25 -13.79 1.14
C GLU A 154 8.69 -13.97 0.69
N LYS A 155 9.41 -14.93 1.28
CA LYS A 155 10.78 -15.27 0.87
C LYS A 155 10.86 -15.77 -0.57
N CYS A 156 9.82 -16.50 -0.98
CA CYS A 156 9.70 -17.00 -2.34
C CYS A 156 9.22 -15.95 -3.34
N GLY A 157 8.82 -14.76 -2.88
CA GLY A 157 8.20 -13.75 -3.73
C GLY A 157 6.79 -14.09 -4.19
N ASP A 158 6.09 -15.02 -3.53
CA ASP A 158 4.67 -15.28 -3.75
C ASP A 158 3.82 -14.28 -2.94
N TYR A 159 3.89 -13.02 -3.37
CA TYR A 159 3.18 -11.93 -2.69
C TYR A 159 1.67 -12.01 -2.90
N GLU A 160 1.20 -12.62 -3.98
CA GLU A 160 -0.23 -12.79 -4.21
C GLU A 160 -0.87 -13.72 -3.17
N SER A 161 -0.28 -14.91 -2.96
CA SER A 161 -0.77 -15.81 -1.91
C SER A 161 -0.61 -15.20 -0.51
N ALA A 162 0.46 -14.43 -0.28
CA ALA A 162 0.66 -13.71 0.97
C ALA A 162 -0.45 -12.67 1.22
N LEU A 163 -0.85 -11.90 0.20
CA LEU A 163 -1.93 -10.91 0.28
C LEU A 163 -3.29 -11.54 0.62
N VAL A 164 -3.56 -12.76 0.16
CA VAL A 164 -4.77 -13.50 0.55
C VAL A 164 -4.79 -13.80 2.05
N ILE A 165 -3.64 -14.15 2.65
CA ILE A 165 -3.51 -14.33 4.11
C ILE A 165 -3.68 -12.99 4.83
N LEU A 166 -3.04 -11.93 4.35
CA LEU A 166 -3.11 -10.60 4.95
C LEU A 166 -4.53 -10.01 4.91
N ALA A 167 -5.33 -10.30 3.87
CA ALA A 167 -6.76 -9.95 3.83
C ALA A 167 -7.55 -10.54 5.01
N ALA A 168 -7.22 -11.76 5.44
CA ALA A 168 -7.82 -12.34 6.64
C ALA A 168 -7.41 -11.59 7.91
N CYS A 169 -6.14 -11.21 8.02
CA CYS A 169 -5.65 -10.41 9.15
C CYS A 169 -6.30 -9.02 9.24
N VAL A 170 -6.57 -8.37 8.11
CA VAL A 170 -7.29 -7.08 8.08
C VAL A 170 -8.69 -7.25 8.64
N ARG A 171 -9.44 -8.27 8.20
CA ARG A 171 -10.80 -8.56 8.70
C ARG A 171 -10.84 -8.85 10.19
N GLU A 172 -9.81 -9.51 10.72
CA GLU A 172 -9.66 -9.82 12.14
C GLU A 172 -9.06 -8.65 12.95
N ARG A 173 -8.69 -7.54 12.30
CA ARG A 173 -7.95 -6.41 12.88
C ARG A 173 -6.70 -6.84 13.65
N HIS A 174 -6.02 -7.87 13.14
CA HIS A 174 -4.90 -8.49 13.82
C HIS A 174 -3.63 -7.64 13.65
N ALA A 175 -3.08 -7.12 14.75
CA ALA A 175 -1.99 -6.15 14.73
C ALA A 175 -0.78 -6.62 13.90
N GLY A 176 -0.32 -7.86 14.06
CA GLY A 176 0.86 -8.35 13.34
C GLY A 176 0.67 -8.47 11.82
N GLY A 177 -0.54 -8.83 11.36
CA GLY A 177 -0.82 -8.89 9.93
C GLY A 177 -1.00 -7.49 9.34
N LEU A 178 -1.60 -6.56 10.09
CA LEU A 178 -1.68 -5.15 9.71
C LEU A 178 -0.28 -4.51 9.60
N VAL A 179 0.62 -4.80 10.56
CA VAL A 179 2.04 -4.36 10.48
C VAL A 179 2.72 -4.95 9.25
N ARG A 180 2.49 -6.23 8.95
CA ARG A 180 3.12 -6.87 7.79
C ARG A 180 2.59 -6.31 6.47
N LEU A 181 1.29 -6.07 6.39
CA LEU A 181 0.68 -5.40 5.23
C LEU A 181 1.19 -3.96 5.07
N ALA A 182 1.40 -3.23 6.16
CA ALA A 182 2.04 -1.92 6.10
C ALA A 182 3.43 -2.00 5.45
N GLN A 183 4.22 -3.01 5.78
CA GLN A 183 5.53 -3.25 5.16
C GLN A 183 5.41 -3.61 3.67
N PHE A 184 4.36 -4.33 3.25
CA PHE A 184 4.11 -4.57 1.82
C PHE A 184 3.88 -3.25 1.06
N PHE A 185 3.09 -2.34 1.62
CA PHE A 185 2.85 -1.01 1.03
C PHE A 185 4.05 -0.06 1.12
N GLU A 186 4.96 -0.27 2.07
CA GLU A 186 6.22 0.46 2.16
C GLU A 186 7.20 0.00 1.07
N SER A 187 7.37 -1.32 0.95
CA SER A 187 8.37 -1.95 0.08
C SER A 187 7.86 -2.26 -1.34
N GLY A 188 6.56 -2.13 -1.60
CA GLY A 188 5.95 -2.44 -2.90
C GLY A 188 5.88 -3.94 -3.21
N LEU A 189 5.64 -4.79 -2.21
CA LEU A 189 5.67 -6.25 -2.36
C LEU A 189 4.32 -6.78 -2.86
N GLY A 190 4.17 -6.97 -4.17
CA GLY A 190 2.92 -7.41 -4.81
C GLY A 190 1.80 -6.36 -4.84
N VAL A 191 2.03 -5.20 -4.21
CA VAL A 191 1.15 -4.03 -4.10
C VAL A 191 1.91 -2.76 -4.51
N PRO A 192 1.23 -1.68 -4.89
CA PRO A 192 1.91 -0.40 -5.11
C PRO A 192 2.55 0.14 -3.83
N ARG A 193 3.66 0.88 -3.95
CA ARG A 193 4.20 1.68 -2.85
C ARG A 193 3.26 2.82 -2.51
N ARG A 194 2.68 2.77 -1.31
CA ARG A 194 1.70 3.75 -0.80
C ARG A 194 2.02 4.05 0.66
N PRO A 195 2.92 5.00 0.96
CA PRO A 195 3.23 5.35 2.34
C PRO A 195 1.98 5.80 3.13
N GLU A 196 0.97 6.34 2.46
CA GLU A 196 -0.34 6.65 3.02
C GLU A 196 -1.09 5.41 3.52
N ARG A 197 -1.11 4.32 2.74
CA ARG A 197 -1.71 3.03 3.13
C ARG A 197 -0.93 2.38 4.26
N MET A 198 0.40 2.37 4.15
CA MET A 198 1.28 1.87 5.21
C MET A 198 0.99 2.56 6.54
N THR A 199 0.92 3.89 6.55
CA THR A 199 0.69 4.67 7.77
C THR A 199 -0.69 4.42 8.35
N ASP A 200 -1.72 4.30 7.50
CA ASP A 200 -3.06 3.95 7.96
C ASP A 200 -3.11 2.55 8.60
N TYR A 201 -2.43 1.56 8.01
CA TYR A 201 -2.37 0.23 8.59
C TYR A 201 -1.62 0.17 9.92
N LEU A 202 -0.55 0.95 10.07
CA LEU A 202 0.14 1.07 11.35
C LEU A 202 -0.74 1.73 12.41
N ARG A 203 -1.52 2.76 12.04
CA ARG A 203 -2.54 3.36 12.92
C ARG A 203 -3.57 2.32 13.36
N GLN A 204 -4.08 1.50 12.43
CA GLN A 204 -5.03 0.45 12.74
C GLN A 204 -4.43 -0.65 13.63
N ALA A 205 -3.16 -1.01 13.39
CA ALA A 205 -2.43 -2.00 14.18
C ALA A 205 -2.13 -1.52 15.60
N GLU A 206 -1.76 -0.24 15.76
CA GLU A 206 -1.57 0.40 17.08
C GLU A 206 -2.85 0.34 17.92
N ALA A 207 -4.00 0.61 17.27
CA ALA A 207 -5.32 0.58 17.88
C ALA A 207 -5.90 -0.85 18.07
N SER A 208 -5.16 -1.90 17.72
CA SER A 208 -5.60 -3.29 17.84
C SER A 208 -5.38 -3.84 19.25
N HIS A 209 -6.25 -4.76 19.67
CA HIS A 209 -6.20 -5.43 20.97
C HIS A 209 -5.32 -6.70 20.98
N THR A 210 -4.67 -7.05 19.87
CA THR A 210 -3.78 -8.22 19.80
C THR A 210 -2.50 -7.96 20.64
N PRO A 211 -2.24 -8.73 21.71
CA PRO A 211 -1.06 -8.52 22.55
C PRO A 211 0.26 -8.65 21.77
N GLY A 212 1.28 -7.90 22.19
CA GLY A 212 2.65 -7.97 21.67
C GLY A 212 2.89 -7.15 20.40
N TYR A 213 2.06 -7.30 19.36
CA TYR A 213 2.29 -6.65 18.07
C TYR A 213 1.90 -5.16 18.02
N SER A 214 0.87 -4.74 18.76
CA SER A 214 0.42 -3.34 18.78
C SER A 214 1.50 -2.39 19.33
N GLN A 215 2.43 -2.88 20.16
CA GLN A 215 3.54 -2.07 20.69
C GLN A 215 4.53 -1.69 19.59
N GLY A 216 4.94 -2.66 18.76
CA GLY A 216 5.82 -2.38 17.61
C GLY A 216 5.15 -1.46 16.59
N ALA A 217 3.85 -1.66 16.34
CA ALA A 217 3.07 -0.77 15.48
C ALA A 217 3.05 0.67 16.00
N ARG A 218 2.94 0.87 17.32
CA ARG A 218 2.92 2.21 17.94
C ARG A 218 4.16 3.03 17.58
N VAL A 219 5.33 2.43 17.72
CA VAL A 219 6.60 3.13 17.50
C VAL A 219 6.80 3.46 16.02
N GLN A 220 6.42 2.54 15.12
CA GLN A 220 6.44 2.78 13.68
C GLN A 220 5.43 3.86 13.26
N TYR A 221 4.21 3.84 13.80
CA TYR A 221 3.21 4.88 13.56
C TYR A 221 3.66 6.25 14.11
N ALA A 222 4.25 6.29 15.30
CA ALA A 222 4.82 7.50 15.87
C ALA A 222 5.92 8.09 14.96
N THR A 223 6.75 7.24 14.36
CA THR A 223 7.76 7.65 13.37
C THR A 223 7.10 8.28 12.13
N ALA A 224 6.07 7.62 11.59
CA ALA A 224 5.30 8.12 10.45
C ALA A 224 4.74 9.52 10.72
N LEU A 225 4.12 9.71 11.88
CA LEU A 225 3.59 11.00 12.32
C LEU A 225 4.68 12.05 12.54
N TYR A 226 5.81 11.67 13.14
CA TYR A 226 6.88 12.63 13.43
C TYR A 226 7.50 13.22 12.16
N PHE A 227 7.79 12.33 11.20
CA PHE A 227 8.49 12.69 9.96
C PHE A 227 7.54 12.98 8.78
N GLY A 228 6.23 12.82 8.96
CA GLY A 228 5.24 13.05 7.92
C GLY A 228 5.31 12.05 6.77
N VAL A 229 5.59 10.78 7.06
CA VAL A 229 5.65 9.75 6.02
C VAL A 229 4.24 9.27 5.74
N GLY A 230 3.73 9.49 4.53
CA GLY A 230 2.37 9.09 4.14
C GLY A 230 1.24 9.82 4.86
N THR A 231 1.58 10.83 5.66
CA THR A 231 0.63 11.63 6.44
C THR A 231 1.19 13.03 6.66
N ALA A 232 0.35 14.00 6.98
CA ALA A 232 0.82 15.28 7.48
C ALA A 232 1.58 15.07 8.81
N PRO A 233 2.73 15.75 9.03
CA PRO A 233 3.43 15.63 10.30
C PRO A 233 2.57 16.06 11.49
N ASP A 234 2.53 15.22 12.53
CA ASP A 234 1.98 15.52 13.84
C ASP A 234 3.00 15.10 14.91
N ARG A 235 3.99 15.98 15.11
CA ARG A 235 5.09 15.75 16.05
C ARG A 235 4.61 15.63 17.49
N GLU A 236 3.54 16.34 17.87
CA GLU A 236 3.02 16.29 19.22
C GLU A 236 2.40 14.91 19.51
N ALA A 237 1.55 14.41 18.61
CA ALA A 237 1.00 13.07 18.72
C ALA A 237 2.09 12.00 18.70
N ALA A 238 3.07 12.12 17.80
CA ALA A 238 4.22 11.22 17.74
C ALA A 238 4.96 11.15 19.09
N LEU A 239 5.29 12.30 19.69
CA LEU A 239 6.00 12.33 20.97
C LEU A 239 5.17 11.76 22.12
N ARG A 240 3.85 11.93 22.13
CA ARG A 240 2.99 11.24 23.11
C ARG A 240 3.08 9.72 22.96
N LEU A 241 3.04 9.21 21.74
CA LEU A 241 3.15 7.78 21.46
C LEU A 241 4.53 7.22 21.82
N PHE A 242 5.61 7.93 21.48
CA PHE A 242 6.97 7.54 21.88
C PHE A 242 7.15 7.53 23.40
N LYS A 243 6.66 8.54 24.12
CA LYS A 243 6.68 8.56 25.60
C LYS A 243 5.91 7.39 26.18
N ALA A 244 4.71 7.10 25.67
CA ALA A 244 3.91 5.97 26.13
C ALA A 244 4.62 4.63 25.89
N ALA A 245 5.23 4.43 24.72
CA ALA A 245 6.00 3.23 24.40
C ALA A 245 7.26 3.10 25.28
N ALA A 246 8.01 4.19 25.47
CA ALA A 246 9.19 4.22 26.33
C ALA A 246 8.86 3.89 27.79
N SER A 247 7.76 4.42 28.33
CA SER A 247 7.26 4.07 29.67
C SER A 247 6.84 2.61 29.80
N ALA A 248 6.44 1.97 28.69
CA ALA A 248 6.16 0.54 28.62
C ALA A 248 7.43 -0.32 28.39
N GLY A 249 8.62 0.29 28.41
CA GLY A 249 9.91 -0.39 28.31
C GLY A 249 10.47 -0.53 26.89
N ASP A 250 9.76 -0.02 25.87
CA ASP A 250 10.19 -0.09 24.47
C ASP A 250 11.56 0.59 24.28
N ARG A 251 12.50 -0.11 23.63
CA ARG A 251 13.87 0.36 23.46
C ARG A 251 13.98 1.37 22.33
N ASP A 252 13.31 1.12 21.21
CA ASP A 252 13.37 1.98 20.03
C ASP A 252 12.73 3.35 20.33
N ALA A 253 11.66 3.36 21.13
CA ALA A 253 11.05 4.60 21.61
C ALA A 253 11.97 5.38 22.56
N ARG A 254 12.69 4.72 23.47
CA ARG A 254 13.69 5.36 24.34
C ARG A 254 14.85 5.94 23.54
N ASP A 255 15.34 5.17 22.57
CA ASP A 255 16.43 5.59 21.70
C ASP A 255 16.02 6.81 20.86
N PHE A 256 14.78 6.85 20.36
CA PHE A 256 14.23 8.03 19.69
C PHE A 256 14.17 9.25 20.63
N LEU A 257 13.65 9.10 21.86
CA LEU A 257 13.55 10.23 22.80
C LEU A 257 14.93 10.74 23.24
N ALA A 258 15.94 9.88 23.27
CA ALA A 258 17.31 10.25 23.60
C ALA A 258 18.04 10.94 22.43
N HIS A 259 17.87 10.46 21.20
CA HIS A 259 18.74 10.86 20.08
C HIS A 259 18.01 11.51 18.89
N GLY A 260 16.68 11.46 18.84
CA GLY A 260 15.88 11.95 17.71
C GLY A 260 15.99 11.09 16.46
N VAL A 261 16.50 9.85 16.59
CA VAL A 261 16.74 8.91 15.50
C VAL A 261 15.86 7.69 15.68
N HIS A 262 15.21 7.26 14.60
CA HIS A 262 14.43 6.03 14.59
C HIS A 262 14.78 5.14 13.40
N TYR A 263 14.83 3.83 13.63
CA TYR A 263 15.29 2.83 12.67
C TYR A 263 14.16 2.00 12.06
N ALA A 264 12.90 2.45 12.19
CA ALA A 264 11.74 1.73 11.65
C ALA A 264 11.95 1.31 10.19
N TRP A 265 12.22 2.29 9.32
CA TRP A 265 12.41 2.11 7.88
C TRP A 265 13.58 2.97 7.40
N ARG A 266 13.97 2.80 6.14
CA ARG A 266 14.96 3.66 5.49
C ARG A 266 14.27 4.64 4.55
N ARG A 267 14.88 5.80 4.38
CA ARG A 267 14.53 6.68 3.26
C ARG A 267 14.99 6.03 1.96
N GLU A 268 14.49 6.55 0.85
CA GLU A 268 14.87 6.08 -0.50
C GLU A 268 16.38 6.14 -0.75
N ASP A 269 17.08 7.09 -0.14
CA ASP A 269 18.54 7.23 -0.17
C ASP A 269 19.29 6.29 0.82
N GLY A 270 18.57 5.42 1.52
CA GLY A 270 19.11 4.50 2.52
C GLY A 270 19.38 5.12 3.90
N SER A 271 19.18 6.43 4.07
CA SER A 271 19.36 7.11 5.35
C SER A 271 18.28 6.73 6.36
N VAL A 272 18.62 6.90 7.65
CA VAL A 272 17.66 6.72 8.74
C VAL A 272 16.77 7.93 8.90
N TYR A 273 15.63 7.74 9.55
CA TYR A 273 14.81 8.86 9.99
C TYR A 273 15.45 9.49 11.23
N ALA A 274 15.93 10.73 11.07
CA ALA A 274 16.59 11.50 12.13
C ALA A 274 16.10 12.96 12.11
N ASP A 275 15.88 13.54 13.29
CA ASP A 275 15.70 14.99 13.43
C ASP A 275 17.04 15.64 13.78
N PRO A 276 17.67 16.38 12.85
CA PRO A 276 18.96 17.03 13.10
C PRO A 276 18.88 18.17 14.12
N ALA A 277 17.67 18.67 14.43
CA ALA A 277 17.42 19.69 15.44
C ALA A 277 16.96 19.09 16.77
N TRP A 278 17.04 17.77 16.94
CA TRP A 278 16.60 17.11 18.17
C TRP A 278 17.36 17.61 19.39
N THR A 279 16.60 17.97 20.41
CA THR A 279 17.11 18.22 21.76
C THR A 279 16.51 17.18 22.68
N PRO A 280 17.33 16.38 23.40
CA PRO A 280 16.83 15.36 24.30
C PRO A 280 15.86 15.98 25.31
N LEU A 281 14.69 15.36 25.47
CA LEU A 281 13.73 15.79 26.47
C LEU A 281 14.30 15.41 27.84
N THR A 282 14.80 16.39 28.60
CA THR A 282 15.50 16.18 29.88
C THR A 282 14.60 15.79 31.06
N ASP A 283 13.30 15.62 30.84
CA ASP A 283 12.36 15.25 31.89
C ASP A 283 12.06 13.74 31.83
N HIS A 284 12.86 12.97 32.57
CA HIS A 284 12.47 11.64 33.04
C HIS A 284 12.03 11.75 34.52
N PRO A 285 10.85 11.26 34.91
CA PRO A 285 10.53 11.03 36.32
C PRO A 285 11.39 9.92 36.93
#